data_AF-A0A7L2ABP5-F1
#
_entry.id   AF-A0A7L2ABP5-F1
#
_cell.length_a   1.000
_cell.length_b   1.000
_cell.length_c   1.000
_cell.angle_alpha   90.00
_cell.angle_beta   90.00
_cell.angle_gamma   90.00
#
_symmetry.space_group_name_H-M   'P 1'
#
loop_
_entity.id
_entity.type
_entity.pdbx_description
1 polymer ?
#
loop_
_entity_poly.entity_id
_entity_poly.type
_entity_poly.pdbx_seq_one_letter_code
_entity_poly.pdbx_strand_id
1 'polypeptide(L)'
;QTLLPAASLLQLNGVRDACCKFLLSQLDPSNCLGIRGFADTHSCSDLLKSAHKYVLQHFVEVSKTEEFMLLPLKQVLDLISSDSLNVPSEEEVYRAVLSWVKHDVDSRRQHVPRLMKCVRLPLLSRDFLMSNVDTELLVRHHSECKDLLIEALKYHLMPEQRGVLGNSRTRPRRCEGASTVLFAVGGGSLFAIHGDCEAYDTRTDRWHMVASMSTRRARVGVAAIGNKLYAVGGYDGTSDLATVESYDPVTNSWQPEVSMGTRRSCLGVAALHGLLYAAGGYDGASCLNSAERYDPLTGTWTSIAAMSTRRRYVRVATLEGNLYAVGGYDSSSHLATVEKYEPQV
;
A
#
# COMPACT_ATOMS: atom_id res chain seq x y z
N GLN A 1 -3.05 37.53 -14.74
CA GLN A 1 -2.64 37.35 -13.33
C GLN A 1 -2.87 38.58 -12.43
N THR A 2 -3.19 39.78 -12.96
CA THR A 2 -3.33 41.02 -12.16
C THR A 2 -4.70 41.24 -11.51
N LEU A 3 -5.73 40.49 -11.90
CA LEU A 3 -7.11 40.74 -11.46
C LEU A 3 -7.38 40.31 -10.00
N LEU A 4 -6.90 39.14 -9.57
CA LEU A 4 -7.09 38.65 -8.19
C LEU A 4 -6.31 39.47 -7.15
N PRO A 5 -5.04 39.84 -7.37
CA PRO A 5 -4.29 40.69 -6.42
C PRO A 5 -4.96 42.06 -6.26
N ALA A 6 -5.44 42.66 -7.35
CA ALA A 6 -6.18 43.92 -7.32
C ALA A 6 -7.53 43.77 -6.60
N ALA A 7 -8.29 42.70 -6.86
CA ALA A 7 -9.55 42.43 -6.19
C ALA A 7 -9.38 42.16 -4.68
N SER A 8 -8.30 41.48 -4.28
CA SER A 8 -7.96 41.24 -2.88
C SER A 8 -7.59 42.54 -2.16
N LEU A 9 -6.76 43.38 -2.81
CA LEU A 9 -6.38 44.69 -2.29
C LEU A 9 -7.59 45.64 -2.15
N LEU A 10 -8.51 45.60 -3.11
CA LEU A 10 -9.73 46.42 -3.15
C LEU A 10 -10.91 45.79 -2.39
N GLN A 11 -10.71 44.66 -1.69
CA GLN A 11 -11.73 43.92 -0.92
C GLN A 11 -12.99 43.55 -1.73
N LEU A 12 -12.85 43.33 -3.04
CA LEU A 12 -13.93 42.93 -3.94
C LEU A 12 -14.18 41.43 -3.83
N ASN A 13 -14.85 41.00 -2.76
CA ASN A 13 -15.07 39.59 -2.43
C ASN A 13 -15.75 38.80 -3.57
N GLY A 14 -16.72 39.38 -4.28
CA GLY A 14 -17.39 38.70 -5.40
C GLY A 14 -16.47 38.39 -6.59
N VAL A 15 -15.54 39.30 -6.90
CA VAL A 15 -14.55 39.10 -7.98
C VAL A 15 -13.49 38.09 -7.54
N ARG A 16 -13.05 38.17 -6.27
CA ARG A 16 -12.13 37.21 -5.67
C ARG A 16 -12.69 35.78 -5.76
N ASP A 17 -13.93 35.58 -5.34
CA ASP A 17 -14.55 34.26 -5.31
C ASP A 17 -14.79 33.71 -6.72
N ALA A 18 -15.14 34.55 -7.70
CA ALA A 18 -15.25 34.17 -9.10
C ALA A 18 -13.90 33.73 -9.69
N CYS A 19 -12.83 34.48 -9.40
CA CYS A 19 -11.49 34.10 -9.82
C CYS A 19 -10.99 32.83 -9.11
N CYS A 20 -11.30 32.61 -7.83
CA CYS A 20 -10.98 31.36 -7.14
C CYS A 20 -11.69 30.18 -7.81
N LYS A 21 -12.97 30.30 -8.18
CA LYS A 21 -13.69 29.27 -8.95
C LYS A 21 -13.06 29.00 -10.32
N PHE A 22 -12.63 30.05 -11.02
CA PHE A 22 -11.92 29.91 -12.29
C PHE A 22 -10.60 29.15 -12.13
N LEU A 23 -9.78 29.51 -11.12
CA LEU A 23 -8.53 28.83 -10.83
C LEU A 23 -8.74 27.37 -10.44
N LEU A 24 -9.80 27.06 -9.68
CA LEU A 24 -10.17 25.67 -9.36
C LEU A 24 -10.51 24.86 -10.63
N SER A 25 -11.19 25.48 -11.60
CA SER A 25 -11.54 24.82 -12.86
C SER A 25 -10.36 24.63 -13.83
N GLN A 26 -9.21 25.24 -13.53
CA GLN A 26 -8.01 25.21 -14.36
C GLN A 26 -6.81 24.56 -13.61
N LEU A 27 -7.08 23.84 -12.52
CA LEU A 27 -6.03 23.09 -11.80
C LEU A 27 -5.46 22.00 -12.70
N ASP A 28 -4.13 22.05 -12.86
CA ASP A 28 -3.35 21.11 -13.65
C ASP A 28 -2.07 20.74 -12.85
N PRO A 29 -1.50 19.54 -13.03
CA PRO A 29 -0.27 19.16 -12.33
C PRO A 29 0.88 20.15 -12.52
N SER A 30 0.95 20.84 -13.67
CA SER A 30 1.99 21.81 -13.98
C SER A 30 1.82 23.19 -13.32
N ASN A 31 0.62 23.55 -12.86
CA ASN A 31 0.31 24.88 -12.32
C ASN A 31 -0.16 24.87 -10.86
N CYS A 32 -0.43 23.68 -10.31
CA CYS A 32 -1.08 23.53 -9.01
C CYS A 32 -0.20 24.07 -7.86
N LEU A 33 1.12 24.00 -7.97
CA LEU A 33 2.04 24.52 -6.96
C LEU A 33 2.10 26.05 -7.02
N GLY A 34 2.15 26.63 -8.22
CA GLY A 34 2.00 28.06 -8.44
C GLY A 34 0.68 28.61 -7.88
N ILE A 35 -0.45 27.95 -8.19
CA ILE A 35 -1.78 28.33 -7.66
C ILE A 35 -1.82 28.21 -6.13
N ARG A 36 -1.18 27.18 -5.55
CA ARG A 36 -1.08 27.01 -4.10
C ARG A 36 -0.30 28.15 -3.44
N GLY A 37 0.89 28.49 -3.96
CA GLY A 37 1.69 29.60 -3.43
C GLY A 37 0.99 30.95 -3.59
N PHE A 38 0.27 31.13 -4.70
CA PHE A 38 -0.56 32.30 -4.93
C PHE A 38 -1.73 32.41 -3.94
N ALA A 39 -2.41 31.29 -3.65
CA ALA A 39 -3.49 31.24 -2.67
C ALA A 39 -3.00 31.55 -1.25
N ASP A 40 -1.80 31.07 -0.88
CA ASP A 40 -1.15 31.36 0.39
C ASP A 40 -0.85 32.86 0.54
N THR A 41 -0.26 33.46 -0.50
CA THR A 41 0.06 34.90 -0.54
C THR A 41 -1.18 35.78 -0.40
N HIS A 42 -2.32 35.35 -0.96
CA HIS A 42 -3.58 36.09 -0.94
C HIS A 42 -4.58 35.61 0.12
N SER A 43 -4.15 34.77 1.08
CA SER A 43 -4.98 34.24 2.18
C SER A 43 -6.31 33.62 1.73
N CYS A 44 -6.34 33.02 0.54
CA CYS A 44 -7.52 32.35 -0.02
C CYS A 44 -7.57 30.91 0.50
N SER A 45 -8.15 30.71 1.69
CA SER A 45 -8.13 29.44 2.42
C SER A 45 -8.77 28.27 1.66
N ASP A 46 -9.90 28.47 0.99
CA ASP A 46 -10.61 27.40 0.27
C ASP A 46 -9.87 26.95 -1.00
N LEU A 47 -9.30 27.92 -1.73
CA LEU A 47 -8.44 27.65 -2.88
C LEU A 47 -7.16 26.93 -2.44
N LEU A 48 -6.54 27.39 -1.35
CA LEU A 48 -5.34 26.79 -0.79
C LEU A 48 -5.58 25.32 -0.40
N LYS A 49 -6.68 25.03 0.32
CA LYS A 49 -7.04 23.66 0.72
C LYS A 49 -7.27 22.77 -0.50
N SER A 50 -8.00 23.27 -1.49
CA SER A 50 -8.33 22.50 -2.69
C SER A 50 -7.11 22.26 -3.57
N ALA A 51 -6.26 23.27 -3.78
CA ALA A 51 -5.00 23.13 -4.50
C ALA A 51 -4.03 22.21 -3.76
N HIS A 52 -3.94 22.31 -2.43
CA HIS A 52 -3.13 21.41 -1.62
C HIS A 52 -3.62 19.96 -1.75
N LYS A 53 -4.92 19.72 -1.67
CA LYS A 53 -5.51 18.39 -1.89
C LYS A 53 -5.20 17.84 -3.28
N TYR A 54 -5.30 18.68 -4.32
CA TYR A 54 -4.95 18.29 -5.68
C TYR A 54 -3.48 17.87 -5.82
N VAL A 55 -2.56 18.65 -5.22
CA VAL A 55 -1.12 18.32 -5.20
C VAL A 55 -0.88 16.97 -4.52
N LEU A 56 -1.54 16.70 -3.39
CA LEU A 56 -1.41 15.41 -2.70
C LEU A 56 -1.95 14.24 -3.55
N GLN A 57 -3.02 14.47 -4.32
CA GLN A 57 -3.65 13.44 -5.16
C GLN A 57 -2.85 13.12 -6.44
N HIS A 58 -2.17 14.11 -7.01
CA HIS A 58 -1.41 13.98 -8.27
C HIS A 58 0.11 14.12 -8.07
N PHE A 59 0.61 13.80 -6.87
CA PHE A 59 2.00 14.06 -6.48
C PHE A 59 3.04 13.47 -7.45
N VAL A 60 2.79 12.28 -8.01
CA VAL A 60 3.72 11.61 -8.94
C VAL A 60 3.95 12.45 -10.20
N GLU A 61 2.91 13.10 -10.72
CA GLU A 61 3.00 13.97 -11.89
C GLU A 61 3.64 15.31 -11.51
N VAL A 62 3.16 15.91 -10.40
CA VAL A 62 3.66 17.19 -9.87
C VAL A 62 5.16 17.13 -9.59
N SER A 63 5.66 16.02 -9.02
CA SER A 63 7.08 15.86 -8.68
C SER A 63 8.03 15.85 -9.88
N LYS A 64 7.51 15.63 -11.10
CA LYS A 64 8.29 15.68 -12.35
C LYS A 64 8.34 17.08 -12.97
N THR A 65 7.53 18.00 -12.46
CA THR A 65 7.43 19.37 -13.00
C THR A 65 8.59 20.25 -12.53
N GLU A 66 8.92 21.27 -13.31
CA GLU A 66 9.93 22.26 -12.95
C GLU A 66 9.50 23.09 -11.72
N GLU A 67 8.19 23.38 -11.57
CA GLU A 67 7.66 24.09 -10.40
C GLU A 67 8.05 23.39 -9.09
N PHE A 68 7.99 22.05 -9.05
CA PHE A 68 8.41 21.27 -7.89
C PHE A 68 9.90 21.41 -7.61
N MET A 69 10.75 21.36 -8.64
CA MET A 69 12.21 21.47 -8.51
C MET A 69 12.64 22.84 -7.95
N LEU A 70 11.87 23.89 -8.22
CA LEU A 70 12.13 25.25 -7.75
C LEU A 70 11.55 25.55 -6.35
N LEU A 71 10.80 24.62 -5.75
CA LEU A 71 10.19 24.85 -4.43
C LEU A 71 11.23 25.03 -3.30
N PRO A 72 10.96 25.89 -2.30
CA PRO A 72 11.75 25.99 -1.09
C PRO A 72 11.68 24.72 -0.22
N LEU A 73 12.77 24.43 0.51
CA LEU A 73 12.89 23.25 1.39
C LEU A 73 11.68 23.05 2.33
N LYS A 74 11.19 24.13 2.95
CA LYS A 74 10.07 24.04 3.91
C LYS A 74 8.82 23.46 3.25
N GLN A 75 8.47 23.94 2.07
CA GLN A 75 7.28 23.48 1.35
C GLN A 75 7.41 22.04 0.87
N VAL A 76 8.62 21.62 0.50
CA VAL A 76 8.92 20.25 0.09
C VAL A 76 8.82 19.30 1.29
N LEU A 77 9.38 19.68 2.45
CA LEU A 77 9.24 18.92 3.69
C LEU A 77 7.77 18.80 4.12
N ASP A 78 7.00 19.88 4.06
CA ASP A 78 5.57 19.87 4.40
C ASP A 78 4.77 18.93 3.49
N LEU A 79 5.15 18.82 2.20
CA LEU A 79 4.54 17.88 1.26
C LEU A 79 4.91 16.42 1.57
N ILE A 80 6.21 16.11 1.69
CA ILE A 80 6.70 14.73 1.84
C ILE A 80 6.39 14.17 3.22
N SER A 81 6.28 15.00 4.24
CA SER A 81 5.87 14.57 5.58
C SER A 81 4.38 14.23 5.68
N SER A 82 3.56 14.61 4.69
CA SER A 82 2.12 14.35 4.71
C SER A 82 1.79 12.87 4.52
N ASP A 83 1.01 12.33 5.45
CA ASP A 83 0.52 10.95 5.41
C ASP A 83 -0.55 10.73 4.32
N SER A 84 -1.10 11.83 3.80
CA SER A 84 -2.20 11.87 2.83
C SER A 84 -1.75 11.90 1.37
N LEU A 85 -0.45 11.74 1.09
CA LEU A 85 0.08 11.66 -0.27
C LEU A 85 -0.43 10.44 -1.03
N ASN A 86 -0.85 10.65 -2.29
CA ASN A 86 -1.25 9.61 -3.22
C ASN A 86 -0.07 9.18 -4.07
N VAL A 87 0.58 8.11 -3.61
CA VAL A 87 1.71 7.50 -4.30
C VAL A 87 1.49 6.00 -4.41
N PRO A 88 1.82 5.39 -5.56
CA PRO A 88 1.70 3.95 -5.73
C PRO A 88 2.72 3.18 -4.89
N SER A 89 3.90 3.78 -4.67
CA SER A 89 4.96 3.23 -3.82
C SER A 89 5.80 4.36 -3.20
N GLU A 90 6.49 4.07 -2.08
CA GLU A 90 7.46 5.00 -1.50
C GLU A 90 8.70 5.20 -2.37
N GLU A 91 8.92 4.32 -3.36
CA GLU A 91 10.00 4.49 -4.34
C GLU A 91 9.81 5.77 -5.15
N GLU A 92 8.57 6.13 -5.50
CA GLU A 92 8.26 7.39 -6.19
C GLU A 92 8.58 8.61 -5.33
N VAL A 93 8.31 8.54 -4.02
CA VAL A 93 8.65 9.61 -3.07
C VAL A 93 10.17 9.77 -2.98
N TYR A 94 10.91 8.66 -2.89
CA TYR A 94 12.36 8.67 -2.87
C TYR A 94 12.94 9.27 -4.17
N ARG A 95 12.44 8.85 -5.34
CA ARG A 95 12.86 9.38 -6.65
C ARG A 95 12.59 10.88 -6.75
N ALA A 96 11.41 11.33 -6.31
CA ALA A 96 11.06 12.75 -6.28
C ALA A 96 12.02 13.57 -5.40
N VAL A 97 12.31 13.09 -4.19
CA VAL A 97 13.27 13.75 -3.26
C VAL A 97 14.65 13.84 -3.88
N LEU A 98 15.16 12.75 -4.45
CA LEU A 98 16.48 12.75 -5.08
C LEU A 98 16.53 13.67 -6.29
N SER A 99 15.49 13.69 -7.12
CA SER A 99 15.43 14.58 -8.29
C SER A 99 15.48 16.06 -7.88
N TRP A 100 14.75 16.42 -6.81
CA TRP A 100 14.81 17.77 -6.22
C TRP A 100 16.20 18.12 -5.68
N VAL A 101 16.88 17.19 -4.99
CA VAL A 101 18.25 17.45 -4.49
C VAL A 101 19.25 17.56 -5.64
N LYS A 102 19.13 16.69 -6.68
CA LYS A 102 20.04 16.67 -7.84
C LYS A 102 19.96 17.94 -8.71
N HIS A 103 18.85 18.68 -8.64
CA HIS A 103 18.69 19.94 -9.35
C HIS A 103 19.63 21.06 -8.83
N ASP A 104 19.95 21.06 -7.53
CA ASP A 104 20.86 22.04 -6.90
C ASP A 104 21.62 21.33 -5.77
N VAL A 105 22.62 20.54 -6.18
CA VAL A 105 23.39 19.67 -5.30
C VAL A 105 24.15 20.48 -4.25
N ASP A 106 24.72 21.63 -4.63
CA ASP A 106 25.60 22.41 -3.78
C ASP A 106 24.87 22.97 -2.56
N SER A 107 23.66 23.53 -2.75
CA SER A 107 22.89 24.11 -1.65
C SER A 107 22.06 23.09 -0.87
N ARG A 108 21.60 22.03 -1.55
CA ARG A 108 20.60 21.08 -0.99
C ARG A 108 21.20 19.84 -0.36
N ARG A 109 22.49 19.53 -0.61
CA ARG A 109 23.16 18.34 -0.04
C ARG A 109 23.05 18.24 1.48
N GLN A 110 23.18 19.36 2.19
CA GLN A 110 23.05 19.43 3.65
C GLN A 110 21.64 19.08 4.19
N HIS A 111 20.62 19.12 3.35
CA HIS A 111 19.23 18.86 3.74
C HIS A 111 18.77 17.42 3.47
N VAL A 112 19.60 16.61 2.81
CA VAL A 112 19.31 15.19 2.50
C VAL A 112 18.87 14.40 3.75
N PRO A 113 19.55 14.49 4.91
CA PRO A 113 19.13 13.74 6.10
C PRO A 113 17.72 14.08 6.58
N ARG A 114 17.33 15.37 6.51
CA ARG A 114 16.00 15.81 6.92
C ARG A 114 14.92 15.30 5.97
N LEU A 115 15.19 15.30 4.67
CA LEU A 115 14.26 14.79 3.66
C LEU A 115 14.12 13.26 3.75
N MET A 116 15.22 12.54 3.93
CA MET A 116 15.22 11.07 4.05
C MET A 116 14.47 10.58 5.30
N LYS A 117 14.42 11.36 6.38
CA LYS A 117 13.56 11.06 7.55
C LYS A 117 12.07 11.09 7.21
N CYS A 118 11.65 11.83 6.17
CA CYS A 118 10.26 11.88 5.74
C CYS A 118 9.90 10.78 4.72
N VAL A 119 10.91 10.16 4.10
CA VAL A 119 10.74 9.00 3.21
C VAL A 119 10.64 7.74 4.06
N ARG A 120 9.64 6.89 3.79
CA ARG A 120 9.38 5.70 4.58
C ARG A 120 10.21 4.52 4.07
N LEU A 121 11.54 4.61 4.28
CA LEU A 121 12.50 3.62 3.79
C LEU A 121 12.15 2.14 4.12
N PRO A 122 11.58 1.79 5.28
CA PRO A 122 11.19 0.41 5.59
C PRO A 122 10.11 -0.20 4.67
N LEU A 123 9.43 0.64 3.86
CA LEU A 123 8.39 0.21 2.91
C LEU A 123 8.93 0.08 1.47
N LEU A 124 10.20 0.38 1.24
CA LEU A 124 10.85 0.16 -0.05
C LEU A 124 11.13 -1.33 -0.24
N SER A 125 11.26 -1.76 -1.50
CA SER A 125 11.71 -3.12 -1.80
C SER A 125 13.18 -3.30 -1.38
N ARG A 126 13.55 -4.51 -0.94
CA ARG A 126 14.95 -4.83 -0.56
C ARG A 126 15.92 -4.56 -1.70
N ASP A 127 15.53 -4.92 -2.91
CA ASP A 127 16.36 -4.76 -4.10
C ASP A 127 16.58 -3.28 -4.43
N PHE A 128 15.57 -2.43 -4.23
CA PHE A 128 15.71 -0.98 -4.39
C PHE A 128 16.59 -0.36 -3.30
N LEU A 129 16.47 -0.80 -2.04
CA LEU A 129 17.35 -0.34 -0.96
C LEU A 129 18.83 -0.63 -1.26
N MET A 130 19.14 -1.84 -1.72
CA MET A 130 20.51 -2.24 -2.04
C MET A 130 21.03 -1.65 -3.35
N SER A 131 20.18 -1.56 -4.38
CA SER A 131 20.62 -1.15 -5.73
C SER A 131 20.63 0.36 -5.91
N ASN A 132 19.74 1.10 -5.23
CA ASN A 132 19.55 2.54 -5.43
C ASN A 132 19.89 3.36 -4.18
N VAL A 133 19.49 2.92 -2.98
CA VAL A 133 19.69 3.73 -1.76
C VAL A 133 21.11 3.59 -1.22
N ASP A 134 21.64 2.38 -1.12
CA ASP A 134 23.02 2.15 -0.68
C ASP A 134 24.04 2.64 -1.73
N THR A 135 23.77 2.57 -3.02
CA THR A 135 24.72 2.98 -4.06
C THR A 135 24.85 4.50 -4.23
N GLU A 136 23.83 5.28 -3.85
CA GLU A 136 23.79 6.72 -4.08
C GLU A 136 24.75 7.48 -3.14
N LEU A 137 25.70 8.21 -3.74
CA LEU A 137 26.76 8.91 -3.01
C LEU A 137 26.19 9.96 -2.02
N LEU A 138 25.12 10.65 -2.38
CA LEU A 138 24.48 11.68 -1.54
C LEU A 138 23.99 11.12 -0.19
N VAL A 139 23.51 9.86 -0.21
CA VAL A 139 23.03 9.14 0.97
C VAL A 139 24.22 8.62 1.78
N ARG A 140 25.22 8.03 1.12
CA ARG A 140 26.42 7.47 1.78
C ARG A 140 27.28 8.49 2.51
N HIS A 141 27.28 9.74 2.08
CA HIS A 141 28.07 10.80 2.71
C HIS A 141 27.57 11.21 4.11
N HIS A 142 26.32 10.92 4.45
CA HIS A 142 25.73 11.32 5.73
C HIS A 142 25.54 10.11 6.64
N SER A 143 26.06 10.16 7.87
CA SER A 143 25.89 9.09 8.87
C SER A 143 24.42 8.86 9.22
N GLU A 144 23.64 9.94 9.40
CA GLU A 144 22.20 9.84 9.71
C GLU A 144 21.41 9.03 8.68
N CYS A 145 21.78 9.12 7.39
CA CYS A 145 21.11 8.35 6.35
C CYS A 145 21.45 6.85 6.42
N LYS A 146 22.66 6.51 6.89
CA LYS A 146 23.05 5.11 7.13
C LYS A 146 22.25 4.52 8.29
N ASP A 147 22.01 5.28 9.34
CA ASP A 147 21.20 4.81 10.47
C ASP A 147 19.76 4.49 10.03
N LEU A 148 19.16 5.34 9.18
CA LEU A 148 17.85 5.10 8.59
C LEU A 148 17.83 3.87 7.66
N LEU A 149 18.91 3.65 6.91
CA LEU A 149 19.06 2.47 6.06
C LEU A 149 19.20 1.19 6.89
N ILE A 150 20.01 1.22 7.96
CA ILE A 150 20.18 0.09 8.89
C ILE A 150 18.85 -0.28 9.53
N GLU A 151 18.05 0.71 9.93
CA GLU A 151 16.72 0.46 10.45
C GLU A 151 15.80 -0.18 9.41
N ALA A 152 15.77 0.32 8.18
CA ALA A 152 14.98 -0.28 7.11
C ALA A 152 15.41 -1.73 6.85
N LEU A 153 16.73 -1.98 6.76
CA LEU A 153 17.27 -3.34 6.62
C LEU A 153 16.89 -4.23 7.80
N LYS A 154 16.93 -3.72 9.04
CA LYS A 154 16.48 -4.46 10.23
C LYS A 154 15.00 -4.83 10.14
N TYR A 155 14.15 -3.93 9.64
CA TYR A 155 12.73 -4.19 9.42
C TYR A 155 12.47 -5.32 8.39
N HIS A 156 13.31 -5.42 7.35
CA HIS A 156 13.28 -6.53 6.40
C HIS A 156 13.83 -7.83 7.00
N LEU A 157 14.91 -7.76 7.79
CA LEU A 157 15.58 -8.93 8.38
C LEU A 157 14.82 -9.56 9.54
N MET A 158 13.96 -8.80 10.23
CA MET A 158 13.20 -9.29 11.40
C MET A 158 11.68 -9.17 11.21
N PRO A 159 11.05 -9.99 10.33
CA PRO A 159 9.61 -9.92 10.06
C PRO A 159 8.72 -10.13 11.29
N GLU A 160 9.14 -11.00 12.21
CA GLU A 160 8.41 -11.34 13.44
C GLU A 160 8.30 -10.15 14.41
N GLN A 161 9.30 -9.26 14.38
CA GLN A 161 9.36 -8.08 15.25
C GLN A 161 8.74 -6.84 14.61
N ARG A 162 8.19 -6.91 13.38
CA ARG A 162 7.58 -5.75 12.69
C ARG A 162 6.48 -5.08 13.52
N GLY A 163 5.74 -5.85 14.31
CA GLY A 163 4.73 -5.31 15.24
C GLY A 163 5.34 -4.41 16.33
N VAL A 164 6.54 -4.75 16.84
CA VAL A 164 7.25 -3.99 17.89
C VAL A 164 8.08 -2.85 17.30
N LEU A 165 8.66 -3.05 16.11
CA LEU A 165 9.42 -2.04 15.36
C LEU A 165 8.52 -0.96 14.73
N GLY A 166 7.21 -1.02 14.97
CA GLY A 166 6.20 -0.14 14.39
C GLY A 166 6.40 1.33 14.78
N ASN A 167 6.91 2.13 13.85
CA ASN A 167 6.95 3.60 13.94
C ASN A 167 6.18 4.24 12.76
N SER A 168 6.08 5.58 12.74
CA SER A 168 5.37 6.30 11.65
C SER A 168 5.89 5.97 10.25
N ARG A 169 7.16 5.56 10.09
CA ARG A 169 7.78 5.18 8.81
C ARG A 169 7.56 3.73 8.40
N THR A 170 7.06 2.88 9.28
CA THR A 170 6.69 1.48 8.95
C THR A 170 5.22 1.34 8.55
N ARG A 171 4.44 2.42 8.63
CA ARG A 171 3.03 2.45 8.24
C ARG A 171 2.92 2.98 6.81
N PRO A 172 2.13 2.37 5.91
CA PRO A 172 1.86 2.93 4.58
C PRO A 172 1.07 4.25 4.61
N ARG A 173 1.20 5.07 3.55
CA ARG A 173 0.45 6.33 3.43
C ARG A 173 -1.02 6.04 3.15
N ARG A 174 -1.92 6.90 3.62
CA ARG A 174 -3.35 6.76 3.41
C ARG A 174 -3.93 8.10 2.97
N CYS A 175 -4.27 8.18 1.69
CA CYS A 175 -4.85 9.38 1.11
C CYS A 175 -6.13 9.83 1.80
N GLU A 176 -6.26 11.14 1.97
CA GLU A 176 -7.51 11.76 2.36
C GLU A 176 -8.57 11.57 1.28
N GLY A 177 -9.65 10.86 1.64
CA GLY A 177 -10.73 10.50 0.73
C GLY A 177 -10.54 9.14 0.04
N ALA A 178 -9.54 8.35 0.42
CA ALA A 178 -9.44 6.96 0.00
C ALA A 178 -10.72 6.20 0.45
N SER A 179 -11.54 5.83 -0.53
CA SER A 179 -12.74 5.03 -0.30
C SER A 179 -12.34 3.59 -0.02
N THR A 180 -13.01 2.95 0.94
CA THR A 180 -12.88 1.51 1.12
C THR A 180 -13.61 0.81 -0.02
N VAL A 181 -12.87 -0.04 -0.73
CA VAL A 181 -13.41 -0.88 -1.81
C VAL A 181 -13.47 -2.31 -1.29
N LEU A 182 -14.61 -2.97 -1.51
CA LEU A 182 -14.78 -4.39 -1.22
C LEU A 182 -14.50 -5.17 -2.51
N PHE A 183 -13.67 -6.21 -2.43
CA PHE A 183 -13.39 -7.09 -3.56
C PHE A 183 -14.05 -8.46 -3.37
N ALA A 184 -14.75 -8.91 -4.40
CA ALA A 184 -15.21 -10.29 -4.56
C ALA A 184 -14.33 -10.97 -5.60
N VAL A 185 -13.70 -12.10 -5.22
CA VAL A 185 -12.66 -12.75 -6.05
C VAL A 185 -13.00 -14.23 -6.22
N GLY A 186 -13.16 -14.66 -7.48
CA GLY A 186 -13.37 -16.05 -7.87
C GLY A 186 -14.70 -16.62 -7.40
N GLY A 187 -14.67 -17.86 -6.91
CA GLY A 187 -15.87 -18.62 -6.54
C GLY A 187 -16.33 -19.57 -7.64
N GLY A 188 -17.48 -20.20 -7.42
CA GLY A 188 -18.04 -21.14 -8.38
C GLY A 188 -19.56 -21.12 -8.35
N SER A 189 -20.16 -21.29 -9.53
CA SER A 189 -21.57 -21.64 -9.70
C SER A 189 -21.71 -23.16 -9.69
N LEU A 190 -22.96 -23.64 -9.80
CA LEU A 190 -23.27 -25.07 -9.91
C LEU A 190 -22.54 -25.77 -11.07
N PHE A 191 -22.14 -25.04 -12.11
CA PHE A 191 -21.61 -25.60 -13.35
C PHE A 191 -20.22 -25.12 -13.74
N ALA A 192 -19.69 -24.07 -13.09
CA ALA A 192 -18.40 -23.49 -13.46
C ALA A 192 -17.68 -22.86 -12.27
N ILE A 193 -16.35 -22.87 -12.33
CA ILE A 193 -15.49 -22.09 -11.44
C ILE A 193 -15.02 -20.86 -12.19
N HIS A 194 -15.16 -19.71 -11.56
CA HIS A 194 -14.89 -18.42 -12.18
C HIS A 194 -13.51 -17.90 -11.77
N GLY A 195 -12.85 -17.21 -12.70
CA GLY A 195 -11.71 -16.35 -12.40
C GLY A 195 -12.12 -14.89 -12.20
N ASP A 196 -13.41 -14.59 -12.36
CA ASP A 196 -13.93 -13.23 -12.36
C ASP A 196 -13.81 -12.58 -10.99
N CYS A 197 -13.59 -11.27 -11.04
CA CYS A 197 -13.37 -10.45 -9.88
C CYS A 197 -14.18 -9.16 -10.01
N GLU A 198 -14.79 -8.74 -8.92
CA GLU A 198 -15.63 -7.56 -8.86
C GLU A 198 -15.18 -6.67 -7.70
N ALA A 199 -15.25 -5.37 -7.90
CA ALA A 199 -14.95 -4.35 -6.90
C ALA A 199 -16.19 -3.51 -6.62
N TYR A 200 -16.56 -3.39 -5.36
CA TYR A 200 -17.68 -2.58 -4.90
C TYR A 200 -17.18 -1.25 -4.34
N ASP A 201 -17.54 -0.16 -5.01
CA ASP A 201 -17.27 1.20 -4.54
C ASP A 201 -18.37 1.64 -3.58
N THR A 202 -18.02 1.73 -2.29
CA THR A 202 -18.92 2.14 -1.21
C THR A 202 -19.47 3.56 -1.37
N ARG A 203 -18.82 4.43 -2.16
CA ARG A 203 -19.27 5.80 -2.40
C ARG A 203 -20.35 5.88 -3.47
N THR A 204 -20.28 5.02 -4.49
CA THR A 204 -21.23 5.01 -5.60
C THR A 204 -22.30 3.94 -5.46
N ASP A 205 -22.15 3.04 -4.47
CA ASP A 205 -23.05 1.90 -4.23
C ASP A 205 -23.19 1.02 -5.47
N ARG A 206 -22.05 0.71 -6.10
CA ARG A 206 -22.00 -0.03 -7.36
C ARG A 206 -20.85 -1.03 -7.39
N TRP A 207 -21.14 -2.17 -8.02
CA TRP A 207 -20.17 -3.16 -8.41
C TRP A 207 -19.60 -2.83 -9.79
N HIS A 208 -18.30 -3.05 -9.92
CA HIS A 208 -17.55 -2.90 -11.15
C HIS A 208 -16.73 -4.15 -11.41
N MET A 209 -16.76 -4.65 -12.64
CA MET A 209 -15.85 -5.69 -13.08
C MET A 209 -14.42 -5.18 -13.05
N VAL A 210 -13.51 -5.95 -12.46
CA VAL A 210 -12.07 -5.73 -12.55
C VAL A 210 -11.42 -6.86 -13.34
N ALA A 211 -10.11 -6.78 -13.58
CA ALA A 211 -9.42 -7.85 -14.28
C ALA A 211 -9.64 -9.20 -13.59
N SER A 212 -9.94 -10.23 -14.38
CA SER A 212 -10.08 -11.60 -13.91
C SER A 212 -8.71 -12.21 -13.60
N MET A 213 -8.66 -13.13 -12.63
CA MET A 213 -7.46 -13.90 -12.32
C MET A 213 -7.03 -14.75 -13.51
N SER A 214 -5.73 -15.03 -13.61
CA SER A 214 -5.18 -15.91 -14.66
C SER A 214 -5.62 -17.36 -14.44
N THR A 215 -5.73 -17.76 -13.16
CA THR A 215 -6.27 -19.07 -12.78
C THR A 215 -7.64 -18.89 -12.15
N ARG A 216 -8.63 -19.68 -12.60
CA ARG A 216 -9.95 -19.74 -11.96
C ARG A 216 -9.85 -20.42 -10.59
N ARG A 217 -10.50 -19.87 -9.56
CA ARG A 217 -10.33 -20.35 -8.18
C ARG A 217 -11.63 -20.33 -7.41
N ALA A 218 -12.10 -21.50 -6.97
CA ALA A 218 -13.10 -21.64 -5.92
C ALA A 218 -12.42 -21.93 -4.58
N ARG A 219 -13.11 -21.66 -3.47
CA ARG A 219 -12.62 -21.93 -2.09
C ARG A 219 -11.24 -21.30 -1.83
N VAL A 220 -10.98 -20.17 -2.49
CA VAL A 220 -9.74 -19.38 -2.43
C VAL A 220 -9.67 -18.62 -1.11
N GLY A 221 -8.47 -18.44 -0.58
CA GLY A 221 -8.21 -17.54 0.53
C GLY A 221 -7.75 -16.19 0.00
N VAL A 222 -8.32 -15.10 0.52
CA VAL A 222 -8.02 -13.74 0.04
C VAL A 222 -7.64 -12.84 1.21
N ALA A 223 -6.57 -12.08 1.07
CA ALA A 223 -6.23 -11.01 2.01
C ALA A 223 -5.51 -9.86 1.31
N ALA A 224 -5.63 -8.66 1.88
CA ALA A 224 -4.96 -7.47 1.38
C ALA A 224 -3.70 -7.18 2.21
N ILE A 225 -2.58 -6.91 1.54
CA ILE A 225 -1.34 -6.44 2.16
C ILE A 225 -0.86 -5.20 1.40
N GLY A 226 -0.66 -4.11 2.13
CA GLY A 226 -0.32 -2.82 1.52
C GLY A 226 -1.42 -2.38 0.55
N ASN A 227 -1.07 -2.17 -0.72
CA ASN A 227 -1.99 -1.77 -1.79
C ASN A 227 -2.33 -2.91 -2.77
N LYS A 228 -2.01 -4.17 -2.42
CA LYS A 228 -2.27 -5.34 -3.27
C LYS A 228 -3.20 -6.33 -2.58
N LEU A 229 -4.00 -7.02 -3.38
CA LEU A 229 -4.86 -8.11 -2.94
C LEU A 229 -4.23 -9.44 -3.34
N TYR A 230 -4.15 -10.40 -2.44
CA TYR A 230 -3.54 -11.71 -2.70
C TYR A 230 -4.63 -12.78 -2.73
N ALA A 231 -4.67 -13.56 -3.82
CA ALA A 231 -5.49 -14.75 -3.97
C ALA A 231 -4.62 -15.99 -3.80
N VAL A 232 -4.86 -16.76 -2.74
CA VAL A 232 -3.98 -17.82 -2.27
C VAL A 232 -4.68 -19.17 -2.40
N GLY A 233 -4.06 -20.08 -3.16
CA GLY A 233 -4.53 -21.45 -3.32
C GLY A 233 -5.93 -21.52 -3.94
N GLY A 234 -6.77 -22.42 -3.39
CA GLY A 234 -8.11 -22.69 -3.90
C GLY A 234 -8.15 -23.96 -4.76
N TYR A 235 -9.21 -24.06 -5.57
CA TYR A 235 -9.51 -25.19 -6.42
C TYR A 235 -9.92 -24.70 -7.81
N ASP A 236 -9.29 -25.21 -8.87
CA ASP A 236 -9.52 -24.77 -10.26
C ASP A 236 -10.58 -25.59 -11.02
N GLY A 237 -11.19 -26.60 -10.37
CA GLY A 237 -12.13 -27.53 -11.00
C GLY A 237 -11.53 -28.88 -11.31
N THR A 238 -10.21 -28.99 -11.22
CA THR A 238 -9.46 -30.21 -11.46
C THR A 238 -8.60 -30.54 -10.24
N SER A 239 -7.91 -29.56 -9.68
CA SER A 239 -6.90 -29.74 -8.64
C SER A 239 -6.90 -28.63 -7.58
N ASP A 240 -6.50 -28.99 -6.36
CA ASP A 240 -6.17 -28.02 -5.31
C ASP A 240 -4.85 -27.32 -5.66
N LEU A 241 -4.82 -26.01 -5.45
CA LEU A 241 -3.73 -25.15 -5.91
C LEU A 241 -2.78 -24.77 -4.78
N ALA A 242 -1.49 -24.73 -5.10
CA ALA A 242 -0.47 -24.05 -4.28
C ALA A 242 -0.14 -22.64 -4.81
N THR A 243 -0.63 -22.31 -6.01
CA THR A 243 -0.30 -21.05 -6.69
C THR A 243 -0.96 -19.87 -6.01
N VAL A 244 -0.31 -18.72 -6.12
CA VAL A 244 -0.73 -17.45 -5.55
C VAL A 244 -0.69 -16.40 -6.64
N GLU A 245 -1.66 -15.50 -6.65
CA GLU A 245 -1.69 -14.34 -7.54
C GLU A 245 -1.91 -13.07 -6.73
N SER A 246 -1.26 -11.97 -7.11
CA SER A 246 -1.50 -10.66 -6.52
C SER A 246 -2.17 -9.73 -7.54
N TYR A 247 -3.16 -8.98 -7.09
CA TYR A 247 -3.88 -7.97 -7.87
C TYR A 247 -3.41 -6.60 -7.48
N ASP A 248 -3.07 -5.80 -8.49
CA ASP A 248 -2.75 -4.39 -8.34
C ASP A 248 -3.93 -3.53 -8.84
N PRO A 249 -4.61 -2.79 -7.94
CA PRO A 249 -5.75 -1.95 -8.32
C PRO A 249 -5.35 -0.74 -9.17
N VAL A 250 -4.07 -0.34 -9.19
CA VAL A 250 -3.59 0.80 -9.98
C VAL A 250 -3.46 0.40 -11.45
N THR A 251 -2.87 -0.78 -11.71
CA THR A 251 -2.71 -1.29 -13.08
C THR A 251 -3.89 -2.14 -13.54
N ASN A 252 -4.85 -2.42 -12.65
CA ASN A 252 -5.98 -3.32 -12.87
C ASN A 252 -5.51 -4.65 -13.49
N SER A 253 -4.54 -5.29 -12.86
CA SER A 253 -3.97 -6.54 -13.37
C SER A 253 -3.55 -7.50 -12.26
N TRP A 254 -3.66 -8.79 -12.56
CA TRP A 254 -3.14 -9.86 -11.73
C TRP A 254 -1.73 -10.26 -12.18
N GLN A 255 -0.89 -10.62 -11.22
CA GLN A 255 0.46 -11.13 -11.45
C GLN A 255 0.67 -12.42 -10.66
N PRO A 256 1.39 -13.41 -11.21
CA PRO A 256 1.75 -14.61 -10.48
C PRO A 256 2.74 -14.28 -9.36
N GLU A 257 2.53 -14.89 -8.21
CA GLU A 257 3.41 -14.79 -7.04
C GLU A 257 4.06 -16.14 -6.72
N VAL A 258 5.04 -16.12 -5.82
CA VAL A 258 5.68 -17.34 -5.33
C VAL A 258 4.62 -18.27 -4.72
N SER A 259 4.61 -19.53 -5.19
CA SER A 259 3.66 -20.54 -4.73
C SER A 259 3.98 -21.02 -3.32
N MET A 260 2.95 -21.44 -2.59
CA MET A 260 3.10 -22.10 -1.28
C MET A 260 3.87 -23.42 -1.41
N GLY A 261 4.44 -23.90 -0.30
CA GLY A 261 5.04 -25.23 -0.25
C GLY A 261 4.00 -26.35 -0.31
N THR A 262 2.80 -26.11 0.25
CA THR A 262 1.69 -27.06 0.23
C THR A 262 0.50 -26.51 -0.55
N ARG A 263 -0.14 -27.36 -1.38
CA ARG A 263 -1.40 -27.00 -2.05
C ARG A 263 -2.55 -26.94 -1.02
N ARG A 264 -3.42 -25.94 -1.13
CA ARG A 264 -4.47 -25.69 -0.12
C ARG A 264 -5.73 -25.13 -0.76
N SER A 265 -6.86 -25.82 -0.60
CA SER A 265 -8.20 -25.23 -0.78
C SER A 265 -8.95 -25.15 0.55
N CYS A 266 -10.02 -24.34 0.61
CA CYS A 266 -10.84 -24.18 1.82
C CYS A 266 -10.02 -23.71 3.04
N LEU A 267 -8.89 -23.05 2.80
CA LEU A 267 -7.97 -22.54 3.79
C LEU A 267 -8.49 -21.24 4.42
N GLY A 268 -7.90 -20.87 5.55
CA GLY A 268 -8.00 -19.53 6.10
C GLY A 268 -6.78 -18.72 5.72
N VAL A 269 -6.99 -17.47 5.29
CA VAL A 269 -5.93 -16.53 4.97
C VAL A 269 -6.16 -15.23 5.70
N ALA A 270 -5.09 -14.67 6.27
CA ALA A 270 -5.14 -13.36 6.90
C ALA A 270 -3.82 -12.60 6.72
N ALA A 271 -3.92 -11.27 6.76
CA ALA A 271 -2.77 -10.38 6.74
C ALA A 271 -2.49 -9.86 8.14
N LEU A 272 -1.24 -10.00 8.61
CA LEU A 272 -0.80 -9.51 9.91
C LEU A 272 0.63 -8.97 9.82
N HIS A 273 0.85 -7.75 10.31
CA HIS A 273 2.17 -7.08 10.30
C HIS A 273 2.89 -7.08 8.93
N GLY A 274 2.13 -6.94 7.85
CA GLY A 274 2.66 -6.95 6.48
C GLY A 274 3.03 -8.33 5.93
N LEU A 275 2.65 -9.39 6.63
CA LEU A 275 2.84 -10.78 6.21
C LEU A 275 1.50 -11.44 5.91
N LEU A 276 1.51 -12.40 4.99
CA LEU A 276 0.36 -13.21 4.63
C LEU A 276 0.45 -14.54 5.37
N TYR A 277 -0.64 -15.00 5.96
CA TYR A 277 -0.69 -16.28 6.66
C TYR A 277 -1.73 -17.17 6.01
N ALA A 278 -1.35 -18.41 5.70
CA ALA A 278 -2.22 -19.43 5.14
C ALA A 278 -2.27 -20.62 6.11
N ALA A 279 -3.45 -20.91 6.66
CA ALA A 279 -3.61 -21.96 7.68
C ALA A 279 -4.67 -22.99 7.30
N GLY A 280 -4.37 -24.26 7.56
CA GLY A 280 -5.26 -25.38 7.35
C GLY A 280 -5.60 -25.59 5.87
N GLY A 281 -6.84 -26.00 5.63
CA GLY A 281 -7.36 -26.32 4.30
C GLY A 281 -7.28 -27.81 3.97
N TYR A 282 -7.35 -28.10 2.68
CA TYR A 282 -7.32 -29.44 2.10
C TYR A 282 -6.29 -29.47 0.96
N ASP A 283 -5.44 -30.50 0.91
CA ASP A 283 -4.37 -30.64 -0.07
C ASP A 283 -4.70 -31.59 -1.24
N GLY A 284 -5.97 -31.96 -1.39
CA GLY A 284 -6.40 -32.98 -2.35
C GLY A 284 -6.52 -34.39 -1.76
N ALA A 285 -5.81 -34.68 -0.67
CA ALA A 285 -5.81 -35.99 -0.01
C ALA A 285 -6.24 -35.95 1.47
N SER A 286 -5.86 -34.91 2.19
CA SER A 286 -5.97 -34.81 3.64
C SER A 286 -6.35 -33.41 4.12
N CYS A 287 -7.03 -33.36 5.26
CA CYS A 287 -7.29 -32.11 5.96
C CYS A 287 -6.04 -31.68 6.72
N LEU A 288 -5.63 -30.43 6.54
CA LEU A 288 -4.37 -29.90 7.05
C LEU A 288 -4.54 -29.21 8.40
N ASN A 289 -3.54 -29.36 9.26
CA ASN A 289 -3.30 -28.50 10.42
C ASN A 289 -2.08 -27.60 10.25
N SER A 290 -1.25 -27.84 9.23
CA SER A 290 -0.08 -27.02 8.92
C SER A 290 -0.48 -25.60 8.52
N ALA A 291 0.43 -24.66 8.76
CA ALA A 291 0.29 -23.29 8.34
C ALA A 291 1.63 -22.76 7.80
N GLU A 292 1.55 -21.83 6.87
CA GLU A 292 2.69 -21.19 6.22
C GLU A 292 2.47 -19.67 6.23
N ARG A 293 3.56 -18.91 6.33
CA ARG A 293 3.54 -17.45 6.19
C ARG A 293 4.34 -17.03 4.97
N TYR A 294 3.96 -15.94 4.33
CA TYR A 294 4.65 -15.33 3.21
C TYR A 294 5.01 -13.89 3.53
N ASP A 295 6.25 -13.54 3.20
CA ASP A 295 6.75 -12.17 3.26
C ASP A 295 6.86 -11.59 1.85
N PRO A 296 5.97 -10.65 1.46
CA PRO A 296 6.03 -10.01 0.14
C PRO A 296 7.32 -9.25 -0.12
N LEU A 297 8.06 -8.84 0.93
CA LEU A 297 9.29 -8.07 0.76
C LEU A 297 10.50 -8.95 0.41
N THR A 298 10.48 -10.23 0.82
CA THR A 298 11.54 -11.20 0.50
C THR A 298 11.11 -12.20 -0.56
N GLY A 299 9.81 -12.33 -0.82
CA GLY A 299 9.25 -13.30 -1.77
C GLY A 299 9.33 -14.74 -1.27
N THR A 300 9.33 -14.97 0.05
CA THR A 300 9.57 -16.31 0.62
C THR A 300 8.40 -16.79 1.47
N TRP A 301 7.99 -18.04 1.24
CA TRP A 301 7.13 -18.79 2.16
C TRP A 301 7.96 -19.47 3.25
N THR A 302 7.43 -19.54 4.47
CA THR A 302 8.05 -20.22 5.60
C THR A 302 7.00 -20.97 6.40
N SER A 303 7.27 -22.23 6.74
CA SER A 303 6.42 -23.02 7.62
C SER A 303 6.41 -22.40 9.03
N ILE A 304 5.23 -22.34 9.64
CA ILE A 304 5.06 -21.88 11.03
C ILE A 304 4.48 -23.02 11.89
N ALA A 305 4.30 -22.76 13.19
CA ALA A 305 3.71 -23.75 14.09
C ALA A 305 2.34 -24.22 13.56
N ALA A 306 2.17 -25.54 13.52
CA ALA A 306 0.93 -26.16 13.10
C ALA A 306 -0.15 -25.98 14.18
N MET A 307 -1.42 -25.94 13.74
CA MET A 307 -2.56 -26.03 14.63
C MET A 307 -2.61 -27.39 15.32
N SER A 308 -3.19 -27.43 16.51
CA SER A 308 -3.42 -28.65 17.29
C SER A 308 -4.44 -29.55 16.60
N THR A 309 -5.43 -28.95 15.93
CA THR A 309 -6.46 -29.68 15.18
C THR A 309 -6.36 -29.34 13.69
N ARG A 310 -6.58 -30.34 12.83
CA ARG A 310 -6.70 -30.13 11.38
C ARG A 310 -8.04 -29.47 11.05
N ARG A 311 -8.04 -28.49 10.14
CA ARG A 311 -9.24 -27.68 9.86
C ARG A 311 -9.34 -27.35 8.36
N ARG A 312 -10.34 -27.90 7.67
CA ARG A 312 -10.80 -27.39 6.36
C ARG A 312 -12.01 -26.48 6.55
N TYR A 313 -12.21 -25.54 5.63
CA TYR A 313 -13.19 -24.45 5.74
C TYR A 313 -12.96 -23.53 6.94
N VAL A 314 -11.73 -23.51 7.47
CA VAL A 314 -11.36 -22.63 8.57
C VAL A 314 -11.42 -21.16 8.13
N ARG A 315 -11.75 -20.28 9.06
CA ARG A 315 -11.63 -18.83 8.87
C ARG A 315 -10.57 -18.31 9.82
N VAL A 316 -9.68 -17.47 9.28
CA VAL A 316 -8.60 -16.86 10.03
C VAL A 316 -8.84 -15.36 10.08
N ALA A 317 -8.78 -14.79 11.26
CA ALA A 317 -8.90 -13.36 11.49
C ALA A 317 -7.75 -12.87 12.37
N THR A 318 -7.49 -11.58 12.31
CA THR A 318 -6.50 -10.92 13.18
C THR A 318 -7.20 -10.11 14.25
N LEU A 319 -6.68 -10.20 15.48
CA LEU A 319 -7.14 -9.39 16.60
C LEU A 319 -5.95 -9.15 17.54
N GLU A 320 -5.71 -7.88 17.89
CA GLU A 320 -4.67 -7.46 18.85
C GLU A 320 -3.28 -8.05 18.54
N GLY A 321 -2.87 -8.02 17.27
CA GLY A 321 -1.55 -8.50 16.86
C GLY A 321 -1.40 -10.03 16.78
N ASN A 322 -2.50 -10.78 16.92
CA ASN A 322 -2.53 -12.24 16.90
C ASN A 322 -3.44 -12.79 15.81
N LEU A 323 -3.24 -14.06 15.43
CA LEU A 323 -4.10 -14.79 14.50
C LEU A 323 -5.05 -15.72 15.25
N TYR A 324 -6.29 -15.79 14.80
CA TYR A 324 -7.32 -16.66 15.35
C TYR A 324 -7.89 -17.54 14.25
N ALA A 325 -7.72 -18.85 14.37
CA ALA A 325 -8.31 -19.85 13.50
C ALA A 325 -9.62 -20.35 14.13
N VAL A 326 -10.75 -20.03 13.49
CA VAL A 326 -12.10 -20.25 14.03
C VAL A 326 -12.79 -21.39 13.27
N GLY A 327 -13.25 -22.38 14.03
CA GLY A 327 -14.10 -23.46 13.55
C GLY A 327 -13.45 -24.34 12.47
N GLY A 328 -14.23 -24.71 11.46
CA GLY A 328 -13.83 -25.62 10.38
C GLY A 328 -14.32 -27.05 10.56
N TYR A 329 -13.78 -27.96 9.77
CA TYR A 329 -14.11 -29.39 9.77
C TYR A 329 -12.81 -30.20 9.81
N ASP A 330 -12.73 -31.19 10.71
CA ASP A 330 -11.51 -31.97 10.98
C ASP A 330 -11.47 -33.34 10.29
N SER A 331 -12.21 -33.49 9.19
CA SER A 331 -12.50 -34.78 8.53
C SER A 331 -13.49 -35.69 9.27
N SER A 332 -13.90 -35.38 10.50
CA SER A 332 -14.87 -36.16 11.27
C SER A 332 -16.04 -35.35 11.82
N SER A 333 -15.80 -34.12 12.27
CA SER A 333 -16.77 -33.27 12.94
C SER A 333 -16.57 -31.79 12.62
N HIS A 334 -17.64 -31.02 12.77
CA HIS A 334 -17.57 -29.55 12.71
C HIS A 334 -17.05 -29.01 14.04
N LEU A 335 -16.02 -28.18 13.96
CA LEU A 335 -15.34 -27.63 15.12
C LEU A 335 -16.03 -26.35 15.59
N ALA A 336 -16.25 -26.24 16.90
CA ALA A 336 -16.62 -24.99 17.57
C ALA A 336 -15.42 -24.31 18.26
N THR A 337 -14.22 -24.91 18.14
CA THR A 337 -13.01 -24.46 18.81
C THR A 337 -12.34 -23.32 18.04
N VAL A 338 -11.62 -22.47 18.79
CA VAL A 338 -10.79 -21.39 18.27
C VAL A 338 -9.35 -21.65 18.71
N GLU A 339 -8.40 -21.51 17.80
CA GLU A 339 -6.97 -21.58 18.10
C GLU A 339 -6.33 -20.21 17.88
N LYS A 340 -5.46 -19.80 18.81
CA LYS A 340 -4.71 -18.55 18.76
C LYS A 340 -3.26 -18.84 18.39
N TYR A 341 -2.70 -18.05 17.48
CA TYR A 341 -1.28 -18.05 17.16
C TYR A 341 -0.68 -16.67 17.46
N GLU A 342 0.42 -16.67 18.21
CA GLU A 342 1.17 -15.48 18.62
C GLU A 342 2.46 -15.40 17.83
N PRO A 343 2.62 -14.46 16.88
CA PRO A 343 3.80 -14.42 16.01
C PRO A 343 5.10 -14.00 16.70
N GLN A 344 5.02 -13.51 17.95
CA GLN A 344 6.16 -12.94 18.68
C GLN A 344 6.72 -13.87 19.76
N VAL A 345 6.14 -15.05 19.93
CA VAL A 345 6.53 -16.04 20.94
C VAL A 345 7.26 -17.20 20.30
#